data_AF-A0A7X6XFI3-F1
#
_entry.id   AF-A0A7X6XFI3-F1
#
_cell.length_a   1.000
_cell.length_b   1.000
_cell.length_c   1.000
_cell.angle_alpha   90.00
_cell.angle_beta   90.00
_cell.angle_gamma   90.00
#
_symmetry.space_group_name_H-M   'P 1'
#
loop_
_entity.id
_entity.type
_entity.pdbx_description
1 polymer ?
#
loop_
_entity_poly.entity_id
_entity_poly.type
_entity_poly.pdbx_seq_one_letter_code
_entity_poly.pdbx_strand_id
1 'polypeptide(L)'
;MKEATGELNMTVVTLIAIAAIGALFYFFVWPMIQEMIANQTCKTYGTDYRAVKVDENTSTGTQATAKVWQCCRGTTTTDCISISD
;
A
#
# COMPACT_ATOMS: atom_id res chain seq x y z
N MET A 1 -10.87 -34.42 -30.71
CA MET A 1 -11.26 -33.76 -29.44
C MET A 1 -10.38 -32.54 -29.22
N LYS A 2 -10.67 -31.44 -29.92
CA LYS A 2 -9.99 -30.15 -29.75
C LYS A 2 -11.00 -29.06 -30.08
N GLU A 3 -12.14 -29.12 -29.38
CA GLU A 3 -13.19 -28.12 -29.49
C GLU A 3 -13.48 -27.59 -28.09
N ALA A 4 -13.06 -26.34 -27.93
CA ALA A 4 -13.63 -25.36 -27.03
C ALA A 4 -13.67 -25.67 -25.52
N THR A 5 -12.48 -25.80 -24.91
CA THR A 5 -12.21 -25.13 -23.62
C THR A 5 -12.12 -23.60 -23.84
N GLY A 6 -13.03 -23.03 -24.65
CA GLY A 6 -12.87 -21.75 -25.34
C GLY A 6 -14.09 -20.84 -25.31
N GLU A 7 -15.16 -21.22 -24.62
CA GLU A 7 -16.23 -20.29 -24.23
C GLU A 7 -16.16 -20.09 -22.71
N LEU A 8 -14.98 -19.71 -22.22
CA LEU A 8 -14.94 -19.02 -20.94
C LEU A 8 -15.76 -17.75 -21.15
N ASN A 9 -16.95 -17.70 -20.56
CA ASN A 9 -17.93 -16.63 -20.73
C ASN A 9 -17.20 -15.28 -20.72
N MET A 10 -17.39 -14.45 -21.75
CA MET A 10 -16.69 -13.17 -21.88
C MET A 10 -16.83 -12.30 -20.61
N THR A 11 -17.90 -12.47 -19.84
CA THR A 11 -18.08 -11.82 -18.53
C THR A 11 -17.11 -12.33 -17.46
N VAL A 12 -16.76 -13.61 -17.46
CA VAL A 12 -15.74 -14.18 -16.56
C VAL A 12 -14.37 -13.67 -16.95
N VAL A 13 -14.10 -13.58 -18.26
CA VAL A 13 -12.85 -13.01 -18.78
C VAL A 13 -12.70 -11.55 -18.33
N THR A 14 -13.76 -10.74 -18.42
CA THR A 14 -13.70 -9.34 -17.99
C THR A 14 -13.52 -9.21 -16.48
N LEU A 15 -14.16 -10.05 -15.67
CA LEU A 15 -13.96 -10.06 -14.22
C LEU A 15 -12.52 -10.40 -13.84
N ILE A 16 -11.91 -11.39 -14.49
CA ILE A 16 -10.50 -11.74 -14.27
C ILE A 16 -9.59 -10.58 -14.68
N ALA A 17 -9.88 -9.92 -15.79
CA ALA A 17 -9.11 -8.77 -16.25
C ALA A 17 -9.14 -7.61 -15.24
N ILE A 18 -10.32 -7.26 -14.71
CA ILE A 18 -10.46 -6.21 -13.69
C ILE A 18 -9.76 -6.62 -12.39
N ALA A 19 -9.91 -7.88 -11.96
CA ALA A 19 -9.25 -8.39 -10.77
C ALA A 19 -7.71 -8.35 -10.91
N ALA A 20 -7.18 -8.69 -12.09
CA ALA A 20 -5.76 -8.62 -12.37
C ALA A 20 -5.24 -7.17 -12.35
N ILE A 21 -5.99 -6.22 -12.92
CA ILE A 21 -5.66 -4.79 -12.88
C ILE A 21 -5.71 -4.26 -11.44
N GLY A 22 -6.76 -4.60 -10.69
CA GLY A 22 -6.92 -4.20 -9.30
C GLY A 22 -5.80 -4.75 -8.41
N ALA A 23 -5.41 -6.00 -8.63
CA ALA A 23 -4.27 -6.61 -7.96
C ALA A 23 -2.97 -5.86 -8.30
N LEU A 24 -2.67 -5.62 -9.58
CA LEU A 24 -1.47 -4.89 -9.99
C LEU A 24 -1.43 -3.48 -9.38
N PHE A 25 -2.57 -2.78 -9.35
CA PHE A 25 -2.68 -1.48 -8.72
C PHE A 25 -2.35 -1.56 -7.23
N TYR A 26 -2.95 -2.50 -6.50
CA TYR A 26 -2.74 -2.64 -5.06
C TYR A 26 -1.30 -3.07 -4.70
N PHE A 27 -0.70 -3.96 -5.47
CA PHE A 27 0.65 -4.47 -5.16
C PHE A 27 1.79 -3.54 -5.62
N PHE A 28 1.61 -2.77 -6.69
CA PHE A 28 2.70 -1.96 -7.25
C PHE A 28 2.45 -0.45 -7.17
N VAL A 29 1.24 -0.01 -7.51
CA VAL A 29 0.93 1.42 -7.61
C VAL A 29 0.66 2.01 -6.22
N TRP A 30 -0.12 1.32 -5.40
CA TRP A 30 -0.44 1.75 -4.04
C TRP A 30 0.81 1.97 -3.14
N PRO A 31 1.79 1.05 -3.05
CA PRO A 31 2.98 1.30 -2.23
C PRO A 31 3.83 2.48 -2.74
N MET A 32 3.85 2.72 -4.05
CA MET A 32 4.52 3.90 -4.63
C MET A 32 3.82 5.19 -4.21
N ILE A 33 2.48 5.22 -4.27
CA ILE A 33 1.69 6.39 -3.85
C ILE A 33 1.88 6.66 -2.36
N GLN A 34 1.81 5.63 -1.51
CA GLN A 34 2.00 5.78 -0.08
C GLN A 34 3.37 6.39 0.26
N GLU A 35 4.42 6.00 -0.46
CA GLU A 35 5.77 6.55 -0.28
C GLU A 35 5.86 8.02 -0.63
N MET A 36 5.25 8.41 -1.75
CA MET A 36 5.22 9.80 -2.17
C MET A 36 4.47 10.66 -1.16
N ILE A 37 3.27 10.22 -0.73
CA ILE A 37 2.45 10.94 0.25
C ILE A 37 3.20 11.05 1.57
N ALA A 38 3.72 9.95 2.10
CA ALA A 38 4.45 9.97 3.37
C ALA A 38 5.63 10.94 3.34
N ASN A 39 6.40 10.95 2.25
CA ASN A 39 7.54 11.86 2.12
C ASN A 39 7.12 13.33 2.01
N GLN A 40 6.04 13.64 1.30
CA GLN A 40 5.52 15.02 1.25
C GLN A 40 4.95 15.45 2.60
N THR A 41 4.17 14.58 3.26
CA THR A 41 3.59 14.83 4.57
C THR A 41 4.67 15.07 5.62
N CYS A 42 5.74 14.28 5.64
CA CYS A 42 6.87 14.50 6.55
C CYS A 42 7.57 15.84 6.34
N LYS A 43 7.71 16.30 5.08
CA LYS A 43 8.28 17.62 4.79
C LYS A 43 7.44 18.77 5.34
N THR A 44 6.13 18.59 5.46
CA THR A 44 5.24 19.60 6.07
C THR A 44 5.49 19.75 7.57
N TYR A 45 5.92 18.70 8.27
CA TYR A 45 6.26 18.77 9.70
C TYR A 45 7.60 19.47 9.97
N GLY A 46 8.50 19.50 8.99
CA GLY A 46 9.77 20.22 9.06
C GLY A 46 10.86 19.58 8.20
N THR A 47 11.98 20.28 8.03
CA THR A 47 13.10 19.83 7.18
C THR A 47 13.86 18.62 7.73
N ASP A 48 13.73 18.35 9.02
CA ASP A 48 14.45 17.27 9.72
C ASP A 48 13.63 15.97 9.81
N TYR A 49 12.42 15.96 9.25
CA TYR A 49 11.52 14.83 9.28
C TYR A 49 11.71 13.96 8.04
N ARG A 50 11.81 12.65 8.28
CA ARG A 50 11.92 11.63 7.22
C ARG A 50 10.79 10.61 7.35
N ALA A 51 10.29 10.14 6.21
CA ALA A 51 9.32 9.07 6.17
C ALA A 51 10.01 7.71 6.41
N VAL A 52 9.51 6.94 7.38
CA VAL A 52 9.99 5.59 7.71
C VAL A 52 8.80 4.62 7.66
N LYS A 53 8.95 3.49 6.97
CA LYS A 53 7.99 2.37 7.05
C LYS A 53 8.26 1.60 8.33
N VAL A 54 7.28 1.51 9.21
CA VAL A 54 7.33 0.63 10.38
C VAL A 54 6.27 -0.44 10.26
N ASP A 55 6.58 -1.63 10.79
CA ASP A 55 5.61 -2.70 10.93
C ASP A 55 4.78 -2.41 12.18
N GLU A 56 3.52 -2.01 12.01
CA GLU A 56 2.61 -1.75 13.12
C GLU A 56 1.53 -2.84 13.17
N ASN A 57 1.21 -3.30 14.38
CA ASN A 57 0.03 -4.11 14.60
C ASN A 57 -1.20 -3.19 14.56
N THR A 58 -1.67 -2.88 13.35
CA THR A 58 -2.96 -2.24 13.18
C THR A 58 -4.03 -3.19 13.73
N SER A 59 -4.74 -2.75 14.77
CA SER A 59 -5.85 -3.50 15.37
C SER A 59 -7.08 -3.47 14.45
N THR A 60 -7.00 -4.07 13.26
CA THR A 60 -8.11 -4.14 12.31
C THR A 60 -9.09 -5.28 12.63
N GLY A 61 -9.25 -5.65 13.92
CA GLY A 61 -10.01 -6.83 14.36
C GLY A 61 -9.44 -8.18 13.92
N THR A 62 -8.38 -8.15 13.11
CA THR A 62 -7.61 -9.28 12.60
C THR A 62 -6.15 -8.98 12.95
N GLN A 63 -5.37 -9.96 13.42
CA GLN A 63 -3.94 -9.80 13.75
C GLN A 63 -3.07 -9.62 12.50
N ALA A 64 -3.45 -8.70 11.62
CA ALA A 64 -2.74 -8.38 10.40
C ALA A 64 -1.73 -7.27 10.71
N THR A 65 -0.44 -7.56 10.56
CA THR A 65 0.61 -6.54 10.59
C THR A 65 0.48 -5.69 9.33
N ALA A 66 0.13 -4.42 9.50
CA ALA A 66 0.09 -3.46 8.42
C ALA A 66 1.39 -2.66 8.40
N LYS A 67 1.94 -2.42 7.21
CA LYS A 67 3.04 -1.48 7.06
C LYS A 67 2.46 -0.07 7.06
N VAL A 68 2.81 0.72 8.06
CA VAL A 68 2.39 2.12 8.19
C VAL A 68 3.59 3.04 8.02
N TRP A 69 3.30 4.25 7.55
CA TRP A 69 4.30 5.29 7.41
C TRP A 69 4.28 6.20 8.63
N GLN A 70 5.46 6.47 9.17
CA GLN A 70 5.66 7.40 10.27
C GLN A 70 6.69 8.45 9.87
N CYS A 71 6.49 9.68 10.35
CA CYS A 71 7.45 10.77 10.20
C CYS A 71 8.35 10.81 11.42
N CYS A 72 9.63 10.49 11.23
CA CYS A 72 10.61 10.47 12.30
C CYS A 72 11.58 11.65 12.16
N ARG A 73 11.91 12.30 13.28
CA ARG A 73 12.88 13.39 13.34
C ARG A 73 14.27 12.85 13.67
N GLY A 74 15.29 13.20 12.91
CA GLY A 74 16.67 12.73 13.14
C GLY A 74 16.94 11.31 12.63
N THR A 75 17.90 10.58 13.21
CA THR A 75 18.29 9.21 12.78
C THR A 75 17.67 8.11 13.64
N THR A 76 17.24 8.42 14.85
CA THR A 76 16.62 7.49 15.81
C THR A 76 15.11 7.40 15.60
N THR A 77 14.54 6.21 15.81
CA THR A 77 13.09 5.92 15.75
C THR A 77 12.33 6.31 17.03
N THR A 78 12.98 7.04 17.93
CA THR A 78 12.41 7.42 19.24
C THR A 78 11.46 8.62 19.15
N ASP A 79 11.68 9.53 18.17
CA ASP A 79 10.84 10.70 17.89
C ASP A 79 10.09 10.50 16.56
N CYS A 80 9.13 9.59 16.52
CA CYS A 80 8.30 9.31 15.35
C CYS A 80 6.84 9.68 15.60
N ILE A 81 6.23 10.38 14.64
CA ILE A 81 4.82 10.73 14.62
C ILE A 81 4.14 9.84 13.58
N SER A 82 3.07 9.15 13.98
CA SER A 82 2.24 8.39 13.06
C SER A 82 1.55 9.31 12.06
N ILE A 83 1.69 9.01 10.76
CA ILE A 83 0.87 9.63 9.73
C ILE A 83 -0.47 8.91 9.76
N SER A 84 -1.26 9.18 10.79
CA SER A 84 -2.66 8.74 10.83
C SER A 84 -3.44 9.63 9.88
N ASP A 85 -4.05 9.01 8.86
CA ASP A 85 -5.10 9.61 8.03
C ASP A 85 -6.17 10.28 8.91
#